data_AF-A0A2D4PIW9-F1
#
_entry.id   AF-A0A2D4PIW9-F1
#
_cell.length_a   1.000
_cell.length_b   1.000
_cell.length_c   1.000
_cell.angle_alpha   90.00
_cell.angle_beta   90.00
_cell.angle_gamma   90.00
#
_symmetry.space_group_name_H-M   'P 1'
#
loop_
_entity.id
_entity.type
_entity.pdbx_description
1 polymer ?
#
loop_
_entity_poly.entity_id
_entity_poly.type
_entity_poly.pdbx_seq_one_letter_code
_entity_poly.pdbx_strand_id
1 'polypeptide(L)'
;VPNMFLWDLPGVGLREDDVKLLDLSRYSIFLLVASERYKHIHSSLAKIIASEGKQSFFVRNKIDVDMEAQGGNQLKLKEKLQEQIRKRCVEALKNDGVDCPVFLVSSFMAEAYDLPLLREELQKQASEWKMKALRRTIPTVFSQLVRLKSKVLMKDVWEKILQVGLSSVDDLKETVVEEWLLAIIASFCIDLGLNETSIMNTAQCTGKAAHLLQEQIQSHFAQPMNSTEVLNLIAKSPSWKSWAWSYVPYWGQGSNVEAIISLEKIYNLLKQAVVELSEDAERLLLAAFSED
;
A
#
# COMPACT_ATOMS: atom_id res chain seq x y z
N VAL A 1 -10.78 16.42 15.61
CA VAL A 1 -9.95 15.32 15.06
C VAL A 1 -9.78 15.57 13.57
N PRO A 2 -8.61 16.04 13.09
CA PRO A 2 -8.41 16.22 11.66
C PRO A 2 -8.56 14.87 10.93
N ASN A 3 -9.19 14.89 9.76
CA ASN A 3 -9.37 13.75 8.85
C ASN A 3 -10.28 12.61 9.35
N MET A 4 -11.28 12.90 10.18
CA MET A 4 -12.37 11.97 10.48
C MET A 4 -13.67 12.52 9.89
N PHE A 5 -14.30 11.77 8.99
CA PHE A 5 -15.54 12.16 8.33
C PHE A 5 -16.69 11.35 8.92
N LEU A 6 -17.72 12.05 9.39
CA LEU A 6 -18.97 11.43 9.82
C LEU A 6 -19.90 11.35 8.62
N TRP A 7 -20.35 10.14 8.30
CA TRP A 7 -21.29 9.89 7.23
C TRP A 7 -22.62 9.47 7.84
N ASP A 8 -23.68 10.23 7.54
CA ASP A 8 -25.03 9.80 7.88
C ASP A 8 -25.48 8.76 6.85
N LEU A 9 -25.72 7.54 7.33
CA LEU A 9 -26.19 6.45 6.50
C LEU A 9 -27.71 6.43 6.52
N PRO A 10 -28.39 6.12 5.40
CA PRO A 10 -29.83 5.96 5.42
C PRO A 10 -30.19 4.96 6.52
N GLY A 11 -31.17 5.34 7.36
CA GLY A 11 -31.62 4.48 8.45
C GLY A 11 -31.97 3.12 7.89
N VAL A 12 -31.16 2.11 8.21
CA VAL A 12 -31.37 0.71 7.82
C VAL A 12 -32.67 0.29 8.49
N GLY A 13 -33.76 0.44 7.76
CA GLY A 13 -35.05 0.71 8.38
C GLY A 13 -36.21 -0.08 7.81
N LEU A 14 -35.99 -0.94 6.81
CA LEU A 14 -37.08 -1.77 6.31
C LEU A 14 -36.71 -3.26 6.26
N ARG A 15 -35.48 -3.66 5.87
CA ARG A 15 -35.08 -5.08 5.82
C ARG A 15 -33.58 -5.28 6.05
N GLU A 16 -33.18 -6.45 6.56
CA GLU A 16 -31.77 -6.87 6.68
C GLU A 16 -31.02 -6.81 5.33
N ASP A 17 -31.75 -6.95 4.23
CA ASP A 17 -31.20 -6.86 2.87
C ASP A 17 -30.69 -5.47 2.51
N ASP A 18 -31.18 -4.42 3.16
CA ASP A 18 -30.74 -3.04 2.90
C ASP A 18 -29.27 -2.84 3.36
N VAL A 19 -28.80 -3.65 4.30
CA VAL A 19 -27.41 -3.65 4.78
C VAL A 19 -26.46 -4.21 3.74
N LYS A 20 -26.89 -5.21 2.95
CA LYS A 20 -26.08 -5.79 1.89
C LYS A 20 -25.85 -4.82 0.73
N LEU A 21 -26.70 -3.81 0.59
CA LEU A 21 -26.56 -2.73 -0.39
C LEU A 21 -25.57 -1.66 0.05
N LEU A 22 -25.28 -1.56 1.35
CA LEU A 22 -24.27 -0.66 1.88
C LEU A 22 -22.89 -1.27 1.64
N ASP A 23 -22.04 -0.54 0.94
CA ASP A 23 -20.63 -0.90 0.81
C ASP A 23 -19.91 -0.65 2.14
N LEU A 24 -20.01 -1.69 2.99
CA LEU A 24 -19.26 -1.97 4.20
C LEU A 24 -17.88 -1.32 4.14
N SER A 25 -17.13 -1.71 3.11
CA SER A 25 -15.69 -1.49 2.91
C SER A 25 -15.26 -0.02 3.04
N ARG A 26 -16.14 0.93 2.68
CA ARG A 26 -15.84 2.38 2.61
C ARG A 26 -15.65 3.03 3.98
N TYR A 27 -16.17 2.42 5.04
CA TYR A 27 -16.17 2.99 6.38
C TYR A 27 -15.21 2.26 7.31
N SER A 28 -14.61 2.99 8.24
CA SER A 28 -13.65 2.41 9.20
C SER A 28 -14.32 1.91 10.48
N ILE A 29 -15.32 2.64 10.99
CA ILE A 29 -16.03 2.39 12.25
C ILE A 29 -17.51 2.71 12.06
N PHE A 30 -18.37 2.05 12.83
CA PHE A 30 -19.82 2.27 12.80
C PHE A 30 -20.37 2.72 14.15
N LEU A 31 -21.27 3.69 14.13
CA LEU A 31 -22.07 4.10 15.28
C LEU A 31 -23.51 3.59 15.07
N LEU A 32 -23.91 2.60 15.85
CA LEU A 32 -25.26 2.04 15.84
C LEU A 32 -26.14 2.88 16.77
N VAL A 33 -26.78 3.91 16.21
CA VAL A 33 -27.60 4.84 16.98
C VAL A 33 -29.02 4.30 17.17
N ALA A 34 -29.45 4.19 18.41
CA ALA A 34 -30.81 3.83 18.81
C ALA A 34 -31.45 4.98 19.57
N SER A 35 -32.60 5.49 19.11
CA SER A 35 -33.30 6.60 19.78
C SER A 35 -34.14 6.18 20.98
N GLU A 36 -34.43 4.89 21.12
CA GLU A 36 -35.33 4.30 22.11
C GLU A 36 -34.82 2.91 22.54
N ARG A 37 -35.74 1.99 22.88
CA ARG A 37 -35.40 0.62 23.24
C ARG A 37 -34.59 -0.06 22.14
N TYR A 38 -33.74 -0.96 22.60
CA TYR A 38 -33.06 -1.92 21.75
C TYR A 38 -34.05 -2.66 20.83
N LYS A 39 -33.60 -2.92 19.60
CA LYS A 39 -34.30 -3.66 18.55
C LYS A 39 -33.32 -4.65 17.93
N HIS A 40 -33.82 -5.82 17.53
CA HIS A 40 -33.04 -6.90 16.89
C HIS A 40 -32.27 -6.44 15.64
N ILE A 41 -32.71 -5.37 14.97
CA ILE A 41 -31.99 -4.80 13.83
C ILE A 41 -30.59 -4.29 14.23
N HIS A 42 -30.41 -3.81 15.46
CA HIS A 42 -29.12 -3.29 15.92
C HIS A 42 -28.09 -4.41 16.12
N SER A 43 -28.48 -5.57 16.67
CA SER A 43 -27.58 -6.73 16.74
C SER A 43 -27.30 -7.31 15.36
N SER A 44 -28.31 -7.38 14.50
CA SER A 44 -28.14 -7.88 13.14
C SER A 44 -27.11 -7.05 12.37
N LEU A 45 -27.20 -5.72 12.47
CA LEU A 45 -26.19 -4.80 11.93
C LEU A 45 -24.81 -5.01 12.54
N ALA A 46 -24.73 -5.08 13.87
CA ALA A 46 -23.47 -5.30 14.57
C ALA A 46 -22.79 -6.61 14.14
N LYS A 47 -23.55 -7.69 13.93
CA LYS A 47 -23.04 -8.96 13.42
C LYS A 47 -22.47 -8.85 12.01
N ILE A 48 -23.18 -8.15 11.11
CA ILE A 48 -22.71 -7.95 9.73
C ILE A 48 -21.41 -7.15 9.74
N ILE A 49 -21.36 -6.06 10.51
CA ILE A 49 -20.16 -5.21 10.65
C ILE A 49 -18.99 -6.02 11.24
N ALA A 50 -19.25 -6.82 12.28
CA ALA A 50 -18.25 -7.69 12.88
C ALA A 50 -17.74 -8.77 11.91
N SER A 51 -18.62 -9.30 11.04
CA SER A 51 -18.24 -10.27 10.01
C SER A 51 -17.28 -9.70 8.96
N GLU A 52 -17.27 -8.37 8.76
CA GLU A 52 -16.27 -7.68 7.94
C GLU A 52 -14.98 -7.30 8.71
N GLY A 53 -14.85 -7.73 9.97
CA GLY A 53 -13.71 -7.40 10.83
C GLY A 53 -13.67 -5.92 11.22
N LYS A 54 -14.84 -5.28 11.32
CA LYS A 54 -14.98 -3.86 11.66
C LYS A 54 -15.61 -3.69 13.03
N GLN A 55 -15.29 -2.57 13.67
CA GLN A 55 -15.75 -2.26 15.01
C GLN A 55 -17.02 -1.40 14.95
N SER A 56 -17.94 -1.71 15.85
CA SER A 56 -19.17 -0.94 16.06
C SER A 56 -19.26 -0.45 17.51
N PHE A 57 -19.94 0.68 17.69
CA PHE A 57 -20.33 1.21 19.00
C PHE A 57 -21.84 1.36 19.04
N PHE A 58 -22.47 0.94 20.14
CA PHE A 58 -23.90 1.08 20.32
C PHE A 58 -24.18 2.37 21.08
N VAL A 59 -24.94 3.26 20.45
CA VAL A 59 -25.21 4.61 20.97
C VAL A 59 -26.71 4.74 21.24
N ARG A 60 -27.10 4.63 22.51
CA ARG A 60 -28.47 4.87 22.96
C ARG A 60 -28.66 6.37 23.16
N ASN A 61 -29.27 7.03 22.18
CA ASN A 61 -29.62 8.45 22.25
C ASN A 61 -30.90 8.66 23.09
N LYS A 62 -31.25 9.91 23.42
CA LYS A 62 -32.46 10.31 24.17
C LYS A 62 -32.54 9.79 25.60
N ILE A 63 -31.40 9.63 26.27
CA ILE A 63 -31.37 9.24 27.69
C ILE A 63 -32.04 10.30 28.59
N ASP A 64 -32.02 11.57 28.18
CA ASP A 64 -32.73 12.68 28.83
C ASP A 64 -34.23 12.41 29.00
N VAL A 65 -34.87 11.87 27.96
CA VAL A 65 -36.31 11.52 28.00
C VAL A 65 -36.58 10.40 29.02
N ASP A 66 -35.70 9.39 29.09
CA ASP A 66 -35.83 8.30 30.07
C ASP A 66 -35.67 8.84 31.51
N MET A 67 -34.78 9.82 31.71
CA MET A 67 -34.54 10.46 33.01
C MET A 67 -35.72 11.34 33.44
N GLU A 68 -36.32 12.08 32.53
CA GLU A 68 -37.50 12.92 32.80
C GLU A 68 -38.73 12.09 33.15
N ALA A 69 -38.94 10.97 32.45
CA ALA A 69 -40.08 10.07 32.67
C ALA A 69 -40.13 9.45 34.08
N GLN A 70 -39.00 9.40 34.79
CA GLN A 70 -38.91 8.80 36.14
C GLN A 70 -39.16 9.81 37.27
N GLY A 71 -39.42 11.09 36.95
CA GLY A 71 -40.10 12.03 37.86
C GLY A 71 -39.36 12.43 39.15
N GLY A 72 -38.03 12.23 39.24
CA GLY A 72 -37.26 12.47 40.47
C GLY A 72 -35.99 13.29 40.24
N ASN A 73 -35.79 14.35 41.05
CA ASN A 73 -34.58 15.19 41.03
C ASN A 73 -33.42 14.66 41.90
N GLN A 74 -33.52 13.43 42.44
CA GLN A 74 -32.45 12.86 43.24
C GLN A 74 -31.35 12.27 42.34
N LEU A 75 -30.13 12.83 42.43
CA LEU A 75 -28.95 12.41 41.65
C LEU A 75 -28.72 10.88 41.70
N LYS A 76 -28.78 10.28 42.90
CA LYS A 76 -28.58 8.84 43.11
C LYS A 76 -29.61 7.96 42.39
N LEU A 77 -30.84 8.45 42.17
CA LEU A 77 -31.86 7.72 41.42
C LEU A 77 -31.58 7.77 39.92
N LYS A 78 -31.11 8.92 39.41
CA LYS A 78 -30.72 9.09 38.01
C LYS A 78 -29.53 8.21 37.64
N GLU A 79 -28.50 8.17 38.49
CA GLU A 79 -27.33 7.30 38.29
C GLU A 79 -27.73 5.81 38.27
N LYS A 80 -28.58 5.37 39.21
CA LYS A 80 -29.10 3.99 39.24
C LYS A 80 -29.91 3.65 38.00
N LEU A 81 -30.76 4.57 37.53
CA LEU A 81 -31.56 4.37 36.33
C LEU A 81 -30.68 4.28 35.09
N GLN A 82 -29.70 5.17 34.95
CA GLN A 82 -28.75 5.15 33.84
C GLN A 82 -28.00 3.82 33.78
N GLU A 83 -27.53 3.31 34.92
CA GLU A 83 -26.86 2.02 35.00
C GLU A 83 -27.80 0.85 34.65
N GLN A 84 -29.06 0.89 35.10
CA GLN A 84 -30.05 -0.12 34.71
C GLN A 84 -30.33 -0.13 33.21
N ILE A 85 -30.44 1.05 32.58
CA ILE A 85 -30.64 1.17 31.14
C ILE A 85 -29.41 0.63 30.39
N ARG A 86 -28.21 1.01 30.83
CA ARG A 86 -26.95 0.50 30.27
C ARG A 86 -26.91 -1.02 30.35
N LYS A 87 -27.17 -1.59 31.53
CA LYS A 87 -27.16 -3.03 31.75
C LYS A 87 -28.16 -3.75 30.84
N ARG A 88 -29.37 -3.23 30.67
CA ARG A 88 -30.37 -3.80 29.75
C ARG A 88 -29.91 -3.79 28.30
N CYS A 89 -29.28 -2.71 27.84
CA CYS A 89 -28.72 -2.65 26.48
C CYS A 89 -27.60 -3.68 26.30
N VAL A 90 -26.69 -3.80 27.27
CA VAL A 90 -25.59 -4.77 27.24
C VAL A 90 -26.12 -6.21 27.26
N GLU A 91 -27.08 -6.52 28.14
CA GLU A 91 -27.73 -7.84 28.21
C GLU A 91 -28.45 -8.17 26.90
N ALA A 92 -29.16 -7.23 26.29
CA ALA A 92 -29.84 -7.45 25.02
C ALA A 92 -28.85 -7.74 23.87
N LEU A 93 -27.77 -6.97 23.76
CA LEU A 93 -26.70 -7.22 22.79
C LEU A 93 -26.05 -8.59 23.00
N LYS A 94 -25.74 -8.95 24.26
CA LYS A 94 -25.13 -10.24 24.61
C LYS A 94 -26.05 -11.43 24.33
N ASN A 95 -27.35 -11.30 24.59
CA ASN A 95 -28.34 -12.33 24.27
C ASN A 95 -28.39 -12.61 22.76
N ASP A 96 -28.17 -11.58 21.97
CA ASP A 96 -28.06 -11.72 20.51
C ASP A 96 -26.64 -12.11 20.07
N GLY A 97 -25.70 -12.39 20.98
CA GLY A 97 -24.34 -12.81 20.65
C GLY A 97 -23.44 -11.69 20.13
N VAL A 98 -23.74 -10.44 20.47
CA VAL A 98 -22.96 -9.26 20.09
C VAL A 98 -22.29 -8.67 21.32
N ASP A 99 -20.96 -8.53 21.27
CA ASP A 99 -20.21 -7.77 22.26
C ASP A 99 -19.83 -6.41 21.66
N CYS A 100 -20.50 -5.36 22.14
CA CYS A 100 -20.38 -4.01 21.59
C CYS A 100 -20.42 -3.00 22.73
N PRO A 101 -19.47 -2.03 22.81
CA PRO A 101 -19.51 -1.01 23.84
C PRO A 101 -20.78 -0.15 23.71
N VAL A 102 -21.39 0.17 24.86
CA VAL A 102 -22.66 0.90 24.97
C VAL A 102 -22.42 2.29 25.54
N PHE A 103 -22.86 3.32 24.83
CA PHE A 103 -22.83 4.71 25.26
C PHE A 103 -24.25 5.26 25.35
N LEU A 104 -24.62 5.81 26.51
CA LEU A 104 -25.90 6.49 26.72
C LEU A 104 -25.69 7.99 26.50
N VAL A 105 -26.35 8.56 25.51
CA VAL A 105 -26.13 9.96 25.09
C VAL A 105 -27.44 10.73 25.01
N SER A 106 -27.31 12.06 25.12
CA SER A 106 -28.38 12.99 24.79
C SER A 106 -27.85 13.97 23.73
N SER A 107 -28.57 14.08 22.61
CA SER A 107 -28.27 15.11 21.61
C SER A 107 -28.52 16.54 22.13
N PHE A 108 -29.39 16.72 23.12
CA PHE A 108 -29.67 18.02 23.73
C PHE A 108 -28.72 18.37 24.88
N MET A 109 -28.28 17.36 25.63
CA MET A 109 -27.37 17.53 26.77
C MET A 109 -26.03 16.83 26.49
N ALA A 110 -25.28 17.39 25.53
CA ALA A 110 -24.05 16.80 25.00
C ALA A 110 -22.97 16.50 26.07
N GLU A 111 -22.88 17.30 27.13
CA GLU A 111 -21.82 17.18 28.15
C GLU A 111 -22.28 16.47 29.43
N ALA A 112 -23.56 16.07 29.53
CA ALA A 112 -24.14 15.54 30.77
C ALA A 112 -24.08 14.01 30.90
N TYR A 113 -23.85 13.28 29.79
CA TYR A 113 -23.90 11.81 29.75
C TYR A 113 -22.63 11.24 29.07
N ASP A 114 -22.73 10.11 28.37
CA ASP A 114 -21.56 9.38 27.86
C ASP A 114 -21.02 9.92 26.52
N LEU A 115 -21.53 11.03 26.00
CA LEU A 115 -21.06 11.58 24.72
C LEU A 115 -19.60 12.08 24.79
N PRO A 116 -19.12 12.73 25.87
CA PRO A 116 -17.70 13.04 26.04
C PRO A 116 -16.83 11.79 26.07
N LEU A 117 -17.28 10.73 26.77
CA LEU A 117 -16.58 9.44 26.81
C LEU A 117 -16.51 8.79 25.42
N LEU A 118 -17.59 8.85 24.64
CA LEU A 118 -17.60 8.38 23.26
C LEU A 118 -16.59 9.15 22.41
N ARG A 119 -16.53 10.48 22.55
CA ARG A 119 -15.55 11.31 21.82
C ARG A 119 -14.11 10.94 22.21
N GLU A 120 -13.84 10.74 23.49
CA GLU A 120 -12.52 10.34 23.99
C GLU A 120 -12.12 8.97 23.44
N GLU A 121 -13.01 7.97 23.47
CA GLU A 121 -12.71 6.64 22.96
C GLU A 121 -12.46 6.65 21.44
N LEU A 122 -13.28 7.39 20.69
CA LEU A 122 -13.06 7.59 19.25
C LEU A 122 -11.72 8.27 18.97
N GLN A 123 -11.30 9.24 19.80
CA GLN A 123 -10.02 9.93 19.65
C GLN A 123 -8.83 9.01 19.96
N LYS A 124 -8.94 8.24 21.04
CA LYS A 124 -7.92 7.29 21.48
C LYS A 124 -7.65 6.23 20.41
N GLN A 125 -8.69 5.70 19.79
CA GLN A 125 -8.57 4.66 18.75
C GLN A 125 -8.34 5.24 17.33
N ALA A 126 -8.49 6.55 17.13
CA ALA A 126 -8.35 7.18 15.81
C ALA A 126 -6.99 6.98 15.16
N SER A 127 -5.90 7.01 15.93
CA SER A 127 -4.54 6.79 15.41
C SER A 127 -4.39 5.38 14.84
N GLU A 128 -4.85 4.37 15.58
CA GLU A 128 -4.78 2.97 15.18
C GLU A 128 -5.59 2.71 13.91
N TRP A 129 -6.83 3.22 13.83
CA TRP A 129 -7.66 3.07 12.65
C TRP A 129 -7.07 3.77 11.43
N LYS A 130 -6.47 4.96 11.61
CA LYS A 130 -5.75 5.66 10.53
C LYS A 130 -4.55 4.85 10.05
N MET A 131 -3.76 4.27 10.97
CA MET A 131 -2.64 3.41 10.61
C MET A 131 -3.10 2.14 9.88
N LYS A 132 -4.18 1.50 10.35
CA LYS A 132 -4.78 0.33 9.68
C LYS A 132 -5.29 0.66 8.28
N ALA A 133 -5.96 1.80 8.10
CA ALA A 133 -6.42 2.27 6.80
C ALA A 133 -5.24 2.58 5.87
N LEU A 134 -4.23 3.30 6.37
CA LEU A 134 -3.01 3.61 5.63
C LEU A 134 -2.31 2.33 5.17
N ARG A 135 -2.08 1.36 6.08
CA ARG A 135 -1.47 0.06 5.77
C ARG A 135 -2.17 -0.67 4.63
N ARG A 136 -3.50 -0.67 4.59
CA ARG A 136 -4.27 -1.27 3.48
C ARG A 136 -4.01 -0.58 2.14
N THR A 137 -3.71 0.71 2.14
CA THR A 137 -3.44 1.48 0.92
C THR A 137 -1.98 1.47 0.49
N ILE A 138 -1.05 1.18 1.39
CA ILE A 138 0.40 1.20 1.14
C ILE A 138 0.78 0.40 -0.12
N PRO A 139 0.34 -0.87 -0.29
CA PRO A 139 0.72 -1.66 -1.46
C PRO A 139 0.34 -0.97 -2.77
N THR A 140 -0.92 -0.55 -2.88
CA THR A 140 -1.44 0.13 -4.07
C THR A 140 -0.69 1.44 -4.35
N VAL A 141 -0.38 2.22 -3.32
CA VAL A 141 0.35 3.48 -3.45
C VAL A 141 1.78 3.23 -3.92
N PHE A 142 2.47 2.24 -3.37
CA PHE A 142 3.82 1.88 -3.79
C PHE A 142 3.86 1.35 -5.22
N SER A 143 2.96 0.44 -5.61
CA SER A 143 2.87 -0.02 -7.00
C SER A 143 2.66 1.15 -7.97
N GLN A 144 1.83 2.13 -7.60
CA GLN A 144 1.62 3.33 -8.41
C GLN A 144 2.88 4.21 -8.49
N LEU A 145 3.55 4.43 -7.36
CA LEU A 145 4.76 5.24 -7.28
C LEU A 145 5.90 4.63 -8.12
N VAL A 146 6.14 3.33 -7.96
CA VAL A 146 7.15 2.58 -8.71
C VAL A 146 6.83 2.63 -10.20
N ARG A 147 5.57 2.43 -10.60
CA ARG A 147 5.15 2.56 -12.01
C ARG A 147 5.39 3.95 -12.58
N LEU A 148 5.16 5.00 -11.80
CA LEU A 148 5.45 6.37 -12.24
C LEU A 148 6.96 6.57 -12.42
N LYS A 149 7.79 6.11 -11.48
CA LYS A 149 9.26 6.18 -11.60
C LYS A 149 9.77 5.37 -12.79
N SER A 150 9.25 4.15 -13.00
CA SER A 150 9.56 3.30 -14.14
C SER A 150 9.28 3.98 -15.49
N LYS A 151 8.17 4.72 -15.62
CA LYS A 151 7.86 5.51 -16.82
C LYS A 151 8.87 6.63 -17.07
N VAL A 152 9.36 7.28 -16.02
CA VAL A 152 10.42 8.31 -16.12
C VAL A 152 11.71 7.65 -16.61
N LEU A 153 12.13 6.55 -16.00
CA LEU A 153 13.34 5.82 -16.41
C LEU A 153 13.24 5.32 -17.86
N MET A 154 12.09 4.81 -18.29
CA MET A 154 11.87 4.42 -19.69
C MET A 154 12.01 5.59 -20.66
N LYS A 155 11.60 6.80 -20.27
CA LYS A 155 11.81 8.01 -21.07
C LYS A 155 13.30 8.35 -21.15
N ASP A 156 14.01 8.24 -20.04
CA ASP A 156 15.46 8.48 -19.99
C ASP A 156 16.23 7.46 -20.85
N VAL A 157 15.80 6.19 -20.88
CA VAL A 157 16.32 5.17 -21.81
C VAL A 157 16.13 5.61 -23.26
N TRP A 158 14.92 6.05 -23.63
CA TRP A 158 14.64 6.51 -24.99
C TRP A 158 15.52 7.71 -25.40
N GLU A 159 15.70 8.68 -24.50
CA GLU A 159 16.55 9.85 -24.76
C GLU A 159 18.02 9.45 -24.95
N LYS A 160 18.54 8.59 -24.08
CA LYS A 160 19.91 8.07 -24.15
C LYS A 160 20.16 7.27 -25.44
N ILE A 161 19.21 6.42 -25.83
CA ILE A 161 19.30 5.65 -27.08
C ILE A 161 19.28 6.56 -28.31
N LEU A 162 18.46 7.61 -28.31
CA LEU A 162 18.42 8.58 -29.41
C LEU A 162 19.75 9.33 -29.53
N GLN A 163 20.36 9.73 -28.41
CA GLN A 163 21.68 10.38 -28.41
C GLN A 163 22.76 9.48 -29.04
N VAL A 164 22.78 8.19 -28.67
CA VAL A 164 23.71 7.21 -29.25
C VAL A 164 23.44 6.98 -30.75
N GLY A 165 22.17 6.96 -31.16
CA GLY A 165 21.81 6.82 -32.58
C GLY A 165 22.17 8.02 -33.46
N LEU A 166 22.31 9.22 -32.87
CA LEU A 166 22.68 10.45 -33.56
C LEU A 166 24.20 10.69 -33.62
N SER A 167 24.98 10.07 -32.75
CA SER A 167 26.46 10.11 -32.82
C SER A 167 26.99 9.25 -33.97
N SER A 168 27.92 9.78 -34.78
CA SER A 168 28.58 8.99 -35.84
C SER A 168 29.23 7.73 -35.27
N VAL A 169 28.92 6.60 -35.89
CA VAL A 169 29.14 5.22 -35.43
C VAL A 169 30.60 4.75 -35.49
N ASP A 170 31.56 5.65 -35.77
CA ASP A 170 32.95 5.26 -36.04
C ASP A 170 33.79 4.93 -34.79
N ASP A 171 33.26 5.05 -33.57
CA ASP A 171 34.07 4.93 -32.34
C ASP A 171 33.37 4.27 -31.12
N LEU A 172 32.34 3.42 -31.33
CA LEU A 172 31.78 2.61 -30.24
C LEU A 172 32.65 1.38 -29.96
N LYS A 173 33.83 1.61 -29.39
CA LYS A 173 34.64 0.53 -28.81
C LYS A 173 33.82 -0.19 -27.75
N GLU A 174 33.87 -1.53 -27.76
CA GLU A 174 33.13 -2.40 -26.83
C GLU A 174 33.26 -1.93 -25.38
N THR A 175 34.48 -1.60 -24.96
CA THR A 175 34.79 -1.12 -23.60
C THR A 175 34.05 0.16 -23.19
N VAL A 176 33.81 1.07 -24.12
CA VAL A 176 33.12 2.36 -23.83
C VAL A 176 31.62 2.13 -23.65
N VAL A 177 31.04 1.22 -24.45
CA VAL A 177 29.61 0.88 -24.36
C VAL A 177 29.31 0.11 -23.08
N GLU A 178 30.23 -0.75 -22.66
CA GLU A 178 30.16 -1.48 -21.40
C GLU A 178 30.10 -0.55 -20.19
N GLU A 179 31.10 0.33 -20.04
CA GLU A 179 31.19 1.28 -18.93
C GLU A 179 29.95 2.17 -18.87
N TRP A 180 29.47 2.61 -20.04
CA TRP A 180 28.26 3.42 -20.16
C TRP A 180 26.99 2.66 -19.74
N LEU A 181 26.83 1.41 -20.16
CA LEU A 181 25.69 0.57 -19.78
C LEU A 181 25.67 0.27 -18.28
N LEU A 182 26.81 -0.10 -17.71
CA LEU A 182 26.96 -0.35 -16.27
C LEU A 182 26.62 0.91 -15.46
N ALA A 183 27.11 2.08 -15.90
CA ALA A 183 26.79 3.35 -15.26
C ALA A 183 25.29 3.68 -15.30
N ILE A 184 24.61 3.39 -16.41
CA ILE A 184 23.15 3.58 -16.52
C ILE A 184 22.39 2.65 -15.59
N ILE A 185 22.73 1.36 -15.59
CA ILE A 185 22.06 0.38 -14.73
C ILE A 185 22.28 0.73 -13.24
N ALA A 186 23.49 1.15 -12.87
CA ALA A 186 23.78 1.65 -11.53
C ALA A 186 22.95 2.89 -11.18
N SER A 187 22.77 3.82 -12.12
CA SER A 187 21.90 4.98 -11.91
C SER A 187 20.44 4.58 -11.66
N PHE A 188 19.92 3.58 -12.39
CA PHE A 188 18.57 3.06 -12.17
C PHE A 188 18.43 2.39 -10.80
N CYS A 189 19.45 1.66 -10.34
CA CYS A 189 19.47 1.07 -9.01
C CYS A 189 19.40 2.16 -7.92
N ILE A 190 20.13 3.26 -8.08
CA ILE A 190 20.06 4.40 -7.15
C ILE A 190 18.68 5.05 -7.19
N ASP A 191 18.16 5.31 -8.40
CA ASP A 191 16.87 5.96 -8.63
C ASP A 191 15.68 5.18 -8.04
N LEU A 192 15.78 3.85 -8.05
CA LEU A 192 14.78 2.94 -7.49
C LEU A 192 15.05 2.57 -6.03
N GLY A 193 16.13 3.08 -5.43
CA GLY A 193 16.47 2.83 -4.02
C GLY A 193 17.00 1.41 -3.74
N LEU A 194 17.54 0.74 -4.76
CA LEU A 194 18.08 -0.62 -4.70
C LEU A 194 19.59 -0.66 -4.41
N ASN A 195 20.26 0.50 -4.32
CA ASN A 195 21.66 0.57 -3.91
C ASN A 195 21.79 0.34 -2.39
N GLU A 196 22.95 -0.20 -1.98
CA GLU A 196 23.24 -0.57 -0.59
C GLU A 196 22.90 0.54 0.42
N THR A 197 23.26 1.80 0.11
CA THR A 197 22.98 2.95 0.97
C THR A 197 21.47 3.19 1.16
N SER A 198 20.66 3.06 0.11
CA SER A 198 19.20 3.24 0.21
C SER A 198 18.54 2.09 0.94
N ILE A 199 19.03 0.86 0.75
CA ILE A 199 18.56 -0.32 1.51
C ILE A 199 18.85 -0.14 2.99
N MET A 200 20.06 0.30 3.35
CA MET A 200 20.45 0.56 4.74
C MET A 200 19.61 1.67 5.37
N ASN A 201 19.36 2.75 4.65
CA ASN A 201 18.48 3.82 5.12
C ASN A 201 17.05 3.32 5.33
N THR A 202 16.53 2.50 4.40
CA THR A 202 15.20 1.91 4.50
C THR A 202 15.10 0.95 5.69
N ALA A 203 16.10 0.11 5.90
CA ALA A 203 16.22 -0.77 7.07
C ALA A 203 16.21 0.04 8.38
N GLN A 204 16.97 1.12 8.45
CA GLN A 204 17.00 2.00 9.62
C GLN A 204 15.65 2.67 9.89
N CYS A 205 14.96 3.13 8.84
CA CYS A 205 13.65 3.77 8.97
C CYS A 205 12.53 2.79 9.35
N THR A 206 12.61 1.54 8.92
CA THR A 206 11.56 0.52 9.14
C THR A 206 11.84 -0.40 10.31
N GLY A 207 13.06 -0.40 10.85
CA GLY A 207 13.50 -1.31 11.90
C GLY A 207 13.71 -2.75 11.42
N LYS A 208 13.61 -3.04 10.11
CA LYS A 208 13.87 -4.36 9.54
C LYS A 208 15.36 -4.57 9.28
N ALA A 209 15.81 -5.83 9.30
CA ALA A 209 17.19 -6.15 9.01
C ALA A 209 17.49 -5.99 7.51
N ALA A 210 18.60 -5.31 7.19
CA ALA A 210 18.96 -4.99 5.81
C ALA A 210 19.11 -6.23 4.90
N HIS A 211 19.60 -7.36 5.45
CA HIS A 211 19.74 -8.61 4.70
C HIS A 211 18.39 -9.14 4.19
N LEU A 212 17.31 -9.03 4.97
CA LEU A 212 15.98 -9.47 4.56
C LEU A 212 15.42 -8.65 3.40
N LEU A 213 15.75 -7.34 3.37
CA LEU A 213 15.37 -6.47 2.27
C LEU A 213 16.19 -6.78 1.01
N GLN A 214 17.47 -7.10 1.19
CA GLN A 214 18.36 -7.49 0.09
C GLN A 214 17.93 -8.82 -0.55
N GLU A 215 17.43 -9.77 0.23
CA GLU A 215 16.87 -11.04 -0.26
C GLU A 215 15.64 -10.86 -1.18
N GLN A 216 14.95 -9.72 -1.10
CA GLN A 216 13.81 -9.43 -1.99
C GLN A 216 14.22 -9.00 -3.40
N ILE A 217 15.50 -8.67 -3.58
CA ILE A 217 16.08 -8.26 -4.85
C ILE A 217 16.46 -9.52 -5.63
N GLN A 218 15.69 -9.80 -6.68
CA GLN A 218 15.84 -11.01 -7.49
C GLN A 218 16.50 -10.74 -8.84
N SER A 219 16.49 -9.48 -9.31
CA SER A 219 17.04 -9.15 -10.61
C SER A 219 18.56 -9.31 -10.63
N HIS A 220 19.05 -9.82 -11.76
CA HIS A 220 20.48 -9.91 -12.01
C HIS A 220 21.11 -8.52 -12.20
N PHE A 221 20.31 -7.53 -12.66
CA PHE A 221 20.77 -6.15 -12.88
C PHE A 221 21.04 -5.35 -11.60
N ALA A 222 20.46 -5.75 -10.47
CA ALA A 222 20.73 -5.13 -9.17
C ALA A 222 21.98 -5.68 -8.48
N GLN A 223 22.52 -6.80 -8.97
CA GLN A 223 23.77 -7.38 -8.49
C GLN A 223 24.97 -6.78 -9.24
N PRO A 224 26.19 -6.83 -8.65
CA PRO A 224 27.39 -6.41 -9.35
C PRO A 224 27.59 -7.26 -10.62
N MET A 225 27.36 -6.65 -11.79
CA MET A 225 27.54 -7.31 -13.08
C MET A 225 29.00 -7.30 -13.51
N ASN A 226 29.48 -8.42 -14.06
CA ASN A 226 30.78 -8.46 -14.72
C ASN A 226 30.67 -7.87 -16.13
N SER A 227 31.68 -7.13 -16.58
CA SER A 227 31.69 -6.47 -17.90
C SER A 227 31.47 -7.45 -19.06
N THR A 228 31.96 -8.69 -18.92
CA THR A 228 31.81 -9.76 -19.91
C THR A 228 30.38 -10.30 -20.03
N GLU A 229 29.58 -10.23 -18.97
CA GLU A 229 28.18 -10.70 -18.97
C GLU A 229 27.30 -9.71 -19.75
N VAL A 230 27.49 -8.40 -19.53
CA VAL A 230 26.76 -7.34 -20.24
C VAL A 230 27.06 -7.39 -21.74
N LEU A 231 28.32 -7.59 -22.12
CA LEU A 231 28.74 -7.75 -23.51
C LEU A 231 28.05 -8.91 -24.22
N ASN A 232 27.99 -10.08 -23.57
CA ASN A 232 27.37 -11.27 -24.15
C ASN A 232 25.88 -11.07 -24.44
N LEU A 233 25.18 -10.25 -23.66
CA LEU A 233 23.77 -9.93 -23.86
C LEU A 233 23.55 -9.00 -25.08
N ILE A 234 24.52 -8.13 -25.39
CA ILE A 234 24.38 -7.10 -26.45
C ILE A 234 25.09 -7.42 -27.77
N ALA A 235 26.08 -8.32 -27.76
CA ALA A 235 26.83 -8.69 -28.96
C ALA A 235 25.95 -9.42 -30.00
N LYS A 236 26.09 -9.11 -31.29
CA LYS A 236 25.45 -9.91 -32.36
C LYS A 236 26.14 -11.27 -32.47
N SER A 237 25.37 -12.33 -32.77
CA SER A 237 25.95 -13.58 -33.25
C SER A 237 26.81 -13.29 -34.49
N PRO A 238 28.00 -13.89 -34.64
CA PRO A 238 28.80 -13.70 -35.85
C PRO A 238 27.94 -14.04 -37.06
N SER A 239 27.94 -13.14 -38.05
CA SER A 239 27.25 -13.38 -39.31
C SER A 239 27.85 -14.62 -39.96
N TRP A 240 27.04 -15.53 -40.49
CA TRP A 240 27.56 -16.70 -41.20
C TRP A 240 28.51 -16.31 -42.35
N LYS A 241 28.33 -15.11 -42.91
CA LYS A 241 29.23 -14.51 -43.91
C LYS A 241 30.61 -14.21 -43.32
N SER A 242 30.69 -13.61 -42.13
CA SER A 242 31.97 -13.30 -41.48
C SER A 242 32.70 -14.56 -41.03
N TRP A 243 31.97 -15.59 -40.59
CA TRP A 243 32.53 -16.92 -40.36
C TRP A 243 33.11 -17.53 -41.64
N ALA A 244 32.41 -17.44 -42.78
CA ALA A 244 32.89 -17.98 -44.06
C ALA A 244 34.15 -17.26 -44.59
N TRP A 245 34.29 -15.95 -44.36
CA TRP A 245 35.48 -15.19 -44.77
C TRP A 245 36.76 -15.57 -43.99
N SER A 246 36.62 -16.12 -42.77
CA SER A 246 37.76 -16.59 -41.96
C SER A 246 38.45 -17.86 -42.52
N TYR A 247 37.80 -18.57 -43.45
CA TYR A 247 38.35 -19.76 -44.12
C TYR A 247 39.06 -19.45 -45.46
N VAL A 248 39.08 -18.19 -45.90
CA VAL A 248 39.74 -17.79 -47.16
C VAL A 248 41.22 -17.46 -46.89
N PRO A 249 42.18 -18.27 -47.37
CA PRO A 249 43.59 -18.03 -47.09
C PRO A 249 44.06 -16.74 -47.78
N TYR A 250 45.05 -16.06 -47.19
CA TYR A 250 45.71 -14.83 -47.67
C TYR A 250 44.95 -13.50 -47.46
N TRP A 251 43.61 -13.46 -47.60
CA TRP A 251 42.82 -12.22 -47.45
C TRP A 251 42.03 -12.11 -46.13
N GLY A 252 41.80 -13.23 -45.44
CA GLY A 252 41.05 -13.27 -44.18
C GLY A 252 41.87 -13.00 -42.91
N GLN A 253 43.18 -12.72 -43.02
CA GLN A 253 44.09 -12.69 -41.87
C GLN A 253 44.15 -11.33 -41.13
N GLY A 254 43.40 -10.33 -41.59
CA GLY A 254 43.42 -8.96 -41.04
C GLY A 254 42.09 -8.43 -40.49
N SER A 255 40.99 -9.17 -40.61
CA SER A 255 39.72 -8.73 -40.03
C SER A 255 39.57 -9.31 -38.61
N ASN A 256 40.05 -8.59 -37.60
CA ASN A 256 39.49 -8.76 -36.26
C ASN A 256 37.99 -8.48 -36.38
N VAL A 257 37.18 -9.51 -36.18
CA VAL A 257 35.73 -9.41 -36.26
C VAL A 257 35.26 -8.71 -34.99
N GLU A 258 35.25 -7.38 -35.01
CA GLU A 258 34.67 -6.56 -33.95
C GLU A 258 33.18 -6.92 -33.81
N ALA A 259 32.70 -7.17 -32.59
CA ALA A 259 31.32 -7.52 -32.38
C ALA A 259 30.46 -6.30 -32.69
N ILE A 260 29.65 -6.38 -33.75
CA ILE A 260 28.75 -5.28 -34.10
C ILE A 260 27.66 -5.20 -33.02
N ILE A 261 27.78 -4.23 -32.13
CA ILE A 261 26.81 -3.94 -31.07
C ILE A 261 25.48 -3.52 -31.71
N SER A 262 24.36 -4.08 -31.25
CA SER A 262 23.03 -3.74 -31.77
C SER A 262 22.32 -2.74 -30.86
N LEU A 263 21.97 -1.56 -31.38
CA LEU A 263 21.19 -0.55 -30.65
C LEU A 263 19.83 -1.09 -30.17
N GLU A 264 19.22 -1.99 -30.95
CA GLU A 264 18.01 -2.72 -30.55
C GLU A 264 18.25 -3.60 -29.31
N LYS A 265 19.40 -4.28 -29.23
CA LYS A 265 19.75 -5.11 -28.07
C LYS A 265 20.04 -4.28 -26.84
N ILE A 266 20.72 -3.13 -26.99
CA ILE A 266 20.94 -2.16 -25.91
C ILE A 266 19.59 -1.67 -25.37
N TYR A 267 18.68 -1.26 -26.26
CA TYR A 267 17.34 -0.80 -25.86
C TYR A 267 16.57 -1.90 -25.13
N ASN A 268 16.56 -3.12 -25.67
CA ASN A 268 15.85 -4.24 -25.04
C ASN A 268 16.45 -4.61 -23.67
N LEU A 269 17.78 -4.57 -23.53
CA LEU A 269 18.46 -4.79 -22.26
C LEU A 269 18.10 -3.72 -21.23
N LEU A 270 18.19 -2.44 -21.58
CA LEU A 270 17.84 -1.34 -20.68
C LEU A 270 16.36 -1.35 -20.31
N LYS A 271 15.48 -1.68 -21.25
CA LYS A 271 14.05 -1.87 -21.00
C LYS A 271 13.81 -3.00 -20.01
N GLN A 272 14.49 -4.14 -20.19
CA GLN A 272 14.39 -5.28 -19.29
C GLN A 272 14.90 -4.92 -17.88
N ALA A 273 16.05 -4.24 -17.80
CA ALA A 273 16.60 -3.74 -16.54
C ALA A 273 15.61 -2.83 -15.81
N VAL A 274 14.98 -1.86 -16.49
CA VAL A 274 13.98 -0.98 -15.87
C VAL A 274 12.78 -1.77 -15.34
N VAL A 275 12.29 -2.77 -16.06
CA VAL A 275 11.17 -3.61 -15.62
C VAL A 275 11.54 -4.43 -14.38
N GLU A 276 12.64 -5.20 -14.46
CA GLU A 276 13.07 -6.07 -13.36
C GLU A 276 13.43 -5.28 -12.09
N LEU A 277 14.15 -4.16 -12.23
CA LEU A 277 14.49 -3.30 -11.11
C LEU A 277 13.24 -2.63 -10.51
N SER A 278 12.24 -2.28 -11.34
CA SER A 278 10.98 -1.74 -10.82
C SER A 278 10.24 -2.78 -9.97
N GLU A 279 10.19 -4.03 -10.43
CA GLU A 279 9.58 -5.12 -9.67
C GLU A 279 10.31 -5.39 -8.35
N ASP A 280 11.65 -5.38 -8.35
CA ASP A 280 12.46 -5.48 -7.14
C ASP A 280 12.19 -4.34 -6.17
N ALA A 281 12.08 -3.10 -6.67
CA ALA A 281 11.79 -1.94 -5.84
C ALA A 281 10.39 -2.04 -5.20
N GLU A 282 9.40 -2.54 -5.94
CA GLU A 282 8.07 -2.81 -5.40
C GLU A 282 8.11 -3.89 -4.31
N ARG A 283 8.78 -5.03 -4.57
CA ARG A 283 8.98 -6.10 -3.58
C ARG A 283 9.66 -5.60 -2.32
N LEU A 284 10.75 -4.83 -2.48
CA LEU A 284 11.50 -4.27 -1.36
C LEU A 284 10.65 -3.30 -0.53
N LEU A 285 9.93 -2.38 -1.18
CA LEU A 285 9.07 -1.42 -0.48
C LEU A 285 7.92 -2.13 0.25
N LEU A 286 7.31 -3.13 -0.38
CA LEU A 286 6.31 -3.97 0.28
C LEU A 286 6.92 -4.67 1.48
N ALA A 287 8.05 -5.36 1.34
CA ALA A 287 8.72 -6.04 2.43
C ALA A 287 9.18 -5.09 3.54
N ALA A 288 9.56 -3.85 3.22
CA ALA A 288 10.00 -2.87 4.20
C ALA A 288 8.84 -2.33 5.06
N PHE A 289 7.68 -2.06 4.46
CA PHE A 289 6.57 -1.36 5.14
C PHE A 289 5.31 -2.21 5.36
N SER A 290 5.25 -3.45 4.89
CA SER A 290 4.26 -4.43 5.34
C SER A 290 4.72 -5.08 6.65
N GLU A 291 3.80 -5.23 7.60
CA GLU A 291 3.99 -6.12 8.76
C GLU A 291 3.60 -7.55 8.37
N ASP A 292 4.19 -8.54 9.05
CA ASP A 292 3.97 -9.98 8.87
C ASP A 292 2.50 -10.41 9.13
#